data_AF-A0A8T5FAX1-F1
#
_entry.id   AF-A0A8T5FAX1-F1
#
_cell.length_a   1.000
_cell.length_b   1.000
_cell.length_c   1.000
_cell.angle_alpha   90.00
_cell.angle_beta   90.00
_cell.angle_gamma   90.00
#
_symmetry.space_group_name_H-M   'P 1'
#
loop_
_entity.id
_entity.type
_entity.pdbx_description
1 polymer ?
#
loop_
_entity_poly.entity_id
_entity_poly.type
_entity_poly.pdbx_seq_one_letter_code
_entity_poly.pdbx_strand_id
1 'polypeptide(L)'
;NEFEITPTGQPILSVRMLAENTSSEITAINCTSPAICNYDVWDGSKSFKYSGMDFTSGQIVLNPGDSREFNILFGPNIGYGGTEFEYDSSKTYEFRINEPFGSFNVHLDLE
;
A
#
# COMPACT_ATOMS: atom_id res chain seq x y z
N ASN A 1 -3.52 -6.14 -8.18
CA ASN A 1 -3.81 -6.49 -6.77
C ASN A 1 -4.32 -7.92 -6.71
N GLU A 2 -4.28 -8.53 -5.54
CA GLU A 2 -4.88 -9.83 -5.24
C GLU A 2 -5.73 -9.69 -3.98
N PHE A 3 -6.97 -10.17 -4.01
CA PHE A 3 -7.93 -10.05 -2.91
C PHE A 3 -8.52 -11.42 -2.61
N GLU A 4 -8.59 -11.76 -1.33
CA GLU A 4 -9.23 -12.98 -0.86
C GLU A 4 -9.94 -12.75 0.48
N ILE A 5 -10.95 -13.56 0.75
CA ILE A 5 -11.55 -13.69 2.07
C ILE A 5 -11.13 -15.06 2.61
N THR A 6 -10.38 -15.07 3.71
CA THR A 6 -9.90 -16.32 4.31
C THR A 6 -11.06 -17.20 4.80
N PRO A 7 -10.84 -18.49 5.11
CA PRO A 7 -11.87 -19.35 5.67
C PRO A 7 -12.49 -18.86 6.99
N THR A 8 -11.80 -17.98 7.72
CA THR A 8 -12.31 -17.35 8.95
C THR A 8 -13.08 -16.06 8.70
N GLY A 9 -13.25 -15.67 7.43
CA GLY A 9 -13.95 -14.45 7.03
C GLY A 9 -13.08 -13.19 7.03
N GLN A 10 -11.77 -13.29 7.23
CA GLN A 10 -10.87 -12.12 7.21
C GLN A 10 -10.59 -11.74 5.75
N PRO A 11 -10.91 -10.52 5.31
CA PRO A 11 -10.44 -10.02 4.01
C PRO A 11 -8.94 -9.73 4.06
N ILE A 12 -8.23 -10.15 3.01
CA ILE A 12 -6.81 -9.91 2.78
C ILE A 12 -6.64 -9.31 1.39
N LEU A 13 -5.89 -8.22 1.30
CA LEU A 13 -5.59 -7.54 0.05
C LEU A 13 -4.07 -7.38 -0.08
N SER A 14 -3.51 -7.90 -1.17
CA SER A 14 -2.12 -7.73 -1.55
C SER A 14 -2.00 -6.80 -2.76
N VAL A 15 -1.17 -5.76 -2.62
CA VAL A 15 -0.86 -4.80 -3.69
C VAL A 15 0.61 -4.94 -4.04
N ARG A 16 0.88 -5.46 -5.24
CA ARG A 16 2.22 -5.56 -5.82
C ARG A 16 2.45 -4.37 -6.73
N MET A 17 3.59 -3.69 -6.56
CA MET A 17 3.93 -2.48 -7.31
C MET A 17 5.32 -2.56 -7.90
N LEU A 18 5.48 -1.95 -9.08
CA LEU A 18 6.77 -1.66 -9.70
C LEU A 18 6.97 -0.15 -9.65
N ALA A 19 8.00 0.29 -8.92
CA ALA A 19 8.45 1.67 -8.93
C ALA A 19 9.69 1.81 -9.81
N GLU A 20 9.65 2.76 -10.74
CA GLU A 20 10.76 3.07 -11.64
C GLU A 20 11.17 4.53 -11.44
N ASN A 21 12.46 4.77 -11.21
CA ASN A 21 12.99 6.12 -11.15
C ASN A 21 13.39 6.59 -12.56
N THR A 22 12.49 7.32 -13.21
CA THR A 22 12.72 7.91 -14.54
C THR A 22 13.37 9.30 -14.48
N SER A 23 13.76 9.77 -13.29
CA SER A 23 14.41 11.08 -13.10
C SER A 23 15.94 10.98 -13.21
N SER A 24 16.62 12.13 -13.15
CA SER A 24 18.08 12.20 -13.08
C SER A 24 18.64 12.19 -11.65
N GLU A 25 17.79 12.20 -10.63
CA GLU A 25 18.18 12.32 -9.22
C GLU A 25 17.90 11.04 -8.44
N ILE A 26 18.62 10.83 -7.34
CA ILE A 26 18.30 9.74 -6.39
C ILE A 26 16.99 10.09 -5.69
N THR A 27 16.04 9.16 -5.72
CA THR A 27 14.73 9.32 -5.07
C THR A 27 14.52 8.22 -4.05
N ALA A 28 13.77 8.51 -2.98
CA ALA A 28 13.39 7.53 -1.99
C ALA A 28 11.87 7.48 -1.85
N ILE A 29 11.34 6.27 -1.83
CA ILE A 29 9.97 5.96 -1.50
C ILE A 29 9.90 5.66 -0.01
N ASN A 30 8.93 6.22 0.71
CA ASN A 30 8.94 6.19 2.18
C ASN A 30 7.74 5.46 2.77
N CYS A 31 8.05 4.53 3.66
CA CYS A 31 7.06 3.90 4.52
C CYS A 31 7.74 3.30 5.76
N THR A 32 7.78 4.07 6.84
CA THR A 32 8.56 3.72 8.04
C THR A 32 7.76 2.91 9.06
N SER A 33 6.44 3.07 9.06
CA SER A 33 5.50 2.29 9.88
C SER A 33 4.09 2.40 9.27
N PRO A 34 3.11 1.58 9.70
CA PRO A 34 1.73 1.71 9.24
C PRO A 34 1.14 3.11 9.48
N ALA A 35 1.48 3.73 10.62
CA ALA A 35 1.08 5.10 10.92
C ALA A 35 1.74 6.15 10.02
N ILE A 36 2.96 5.87 9.54
CA ILE A 36 3.81 6.80 8.79
C ILE A 36 4.21 6.13 7.47
N CYS A 37 3.20 5.97 6.62
CA CYS A 37 3.30 5.40 5.31
C CYS A 37 2.60 6.28 4.29
N ASN A 38 3.22 6.44 3.12
CA ASN A 38 2.66 7.19 1.99
C ASN A 38 1.64 6.36 1.18
N TYR A 39 1.32 5.16 1.66
CA TYR A 39 0.45 4.19 1.02
C TYR A 39 -0.68 3.77 1.95
N ASP A 40 -1.91 3.81 1.47
CA ASP A 40 -3.06 3.26 2.17
C ASP A 40 -4.19 2.86 1.22
N VAL A 41 -5.13 2.09 1.71
CA VAL A 41 -6.37 1.78 1.00
C VAL A 41 -7.50 2.64 1.56
N TRP A 42 -8.34 3.19 0.69
CA TRP A 42 -9.44 4.08 1.06
C TRP A 42 -10.75 3.55 0.49
N ASP A 43 -11.80 3.45 1.31
CA ASP A 43 -13.12 2.95 0.88
C ASP A 43 -14.16 4.05 0.59
N GLY A 44 -13.72 5.31 0.48
CA GLY A 44 -14.62 6.47 0.44
C GLY A 44 -14.91 7.09 1.80
N SER A 45 -14.62 6.40 2.91
CA SER A 45 -14.96 6.82 4.28
C SER A 45 -13.84 6.70 5.31
N LYS A 46 -12.99 5.68 5.21
CA LYS A 46 -11.88 5.43 6.13
C LYS A 46 -10.63 4.89 5.40
N SER A 47 -9.49 5.17 6.00
CA SER A 47 -8.17 4.75 5.50
C SER A 47 -7.71 3.51 6.23
N PHE A 48 -7.28 2.52 5.45
CA PHE A 48 -6.71 1.27 5.91
C PHE A 48 -5.20 1.30 5.75
N LYS A 49 -4.50 1.15 6.87
CA LYS A 49 -3.06 1.04 6.92
C LYS A 49 -2.63 -0.42 6.84
N TYR A 50 -1.48 -0.64 6.23
CA TYR A 50 -0.99 -1.97 5.91
C TYR A 50 -0.74 -2.84 7.16
N SER A 51 -0.77 -4.15 6.96
CA SER A 51 -0.44 -5.20 7.93
C SER A 51 0.86 -5.94 7.61
N GLY A 52 1.44 -5.75 6.41
CA GLY A 52 2.79 -6.21 6.07
C GLY A 52 3.34 -5.53 4.81
N MET A 53 4.67 -5.52 4.64
CA MET A 53 5.33 -5.02 3.42
C MET A 53 6.81 -5.41 3.32
N ASP A 54 7.40 -5.17 2.15
CA ASP A 54 8.79 -5.52 1.83
C ASP A 54 9.84 -4.44 2.21
N PHE A 55 9.44 -3.31 2.79
CA PHE A 55 10.35 -2.23 3.18
C PHE A 55 11.20 -2.64 4.39
N THR A 56 12.48 -2.94 4.18
CA THR A 56 13.38 -3.40 5.26
C THR A 56 13.95 -2.27 6.13
N SER A 57 14.03 -1.05 5.60
CA SER A 57 14.65 0.11 6.29
C SER A 57 13.70 1.31 6.40
N GLY A 58 12.40 1.09 6.19
CA GLY A 58 11.40 2.15 6.19
C GLY A 58 11.39 3.03 4.93
N GLN A 59 12.29 2.77 3.98
CA GLN A 59 12.33 3.41 2.68
C GLN A 59 12.92 2.48 1.62
N ILE A 60 12.64 2.76 0.35
CA ILE A 60 13.30 2.15 -0.80
C ILE A 60 13.98 3.28 -1.57
N VAL A 61 15.31 3.25 -1.62
CA VAL A 61 16.10 4.21 -2.39
C VAL A 61 16.26 3.70 -3.83
N LEU A 62 15.99 4.58 -4.79
CA LEU A 62 16.07 4.32 -6.23
C LEU A 62 17.05 5.30 -6.86
N ASN A 63 18.14 4.80 -7.43
CA ASN A 63 19.03 5.60 -8.27
C ASN A 63 18.34 5.90 -9.63
N PRO A 64 18.83 6.88 -10.39
CA PRO A 64 18.36 7.11 -11.76
C PRO A 64 18.40 5.83 -12.61
N GLY A 65 17.26 5.44 -13.18
CA GLY A 65 17.09 4.23 -13.97
C GLY A 65 16.85 2.94 -13.18
N ASP A 66 16.83 2.98 -11.84
CA ASP A 66 16.50 1.82 -11.03
C ASP A 66 15.00 1.49 -11.09
N SER A 67 14.70 0.20 -11.07
CA SER A 67 13.36 -0.34 -10.89
C SER A 67 13.31 -1.23 -9.65
N ARG A 68 12.31 -1.08 -8.80
CA ARG A 68 12.07 -1.98 -7.68
C ARG A 68 10.62 -2.41 -7.60
N GLU A 69 10.47 -3.71 -7.37
CA GLU A 69 9.19 -4.30 -7.08
C GLU A 69 9.06 -4.51 -5.57
N PHE A 70 7.86 -4.26 -5.04
CA PHE A 70 7.54 -4.49 -3.64
C PHE A 70 6.05 -4.76 -3.45
N ASN A 71 5.74 -5.42 -2.34
CA ASN A 71 4.39 -5.77 -1.96
C ASN A 71 3.97 -5.02 -0.69
N ILE A 72 2.68 -4.68 -0.62
CA ILE A 72 2.02 -4.17 0.57
C ILE A 72 0.77 -5.02 0.81
N LEU A 73 0.66 -5.54 2.03
CA LEU A 73 -0.43 -6.38 2.50
C LEU A 73 -1.36 -5.57 3.41
N PHE A 74 -2.66 -5.70 3.22
CA PHE A 74 -3.72 -5.18 4.07
C PHE A 74 -4.55 -6.35 4.59
N GLY A 75 -4.85 -6.37 5.89
CA GLY A 75 -5.48 -7.51 6.52
C GLY A 75 -5.70 -7.27 8.02
N PRO A 76 -5.34 -8.20 8.92
CA PRO A 76 -5.58 -8.03 10.35
C PRO A 76 -4.79 -6.87 10.93
N ASN A 77 -5.30 -6.26 12.00
CA ASN A 77 -4.59 -5.21 12.71
C ASN A 77 -3.35 -5.77 13.45
N ILE A 78 -2.17 -5.26 13.12
CA ILE A 78 -0.89 -5.65 13.72
C ILE A 78 -0.37 -4.68 14.80
N GLY A 79 -1.14 -3.65 15.16
CA GLY A 79 -0.68 -2.55 16.00
C GLY A 79 0.22 -1.56 15.25
N TYR A 80 1.00 -0.75 15.97
CA TYR A 80 1.92 0.26 15.40
C TYR A 80 1.24 1.28 14.44
N GLY A 81 -0.05 1.53 14.66
CA GLY A 81 -0.89 2.37 13.81
C GLY A 81 -1.42 1.69 12.55
N GLY A 82 -1.28 0.36 12.46
CA GLY A 82 -1.99 -0.46 11.50
C GLY A 82 -3.49 -0.47 11.79
N THR A 83 -4.27 -0.86 10.81
CA THR A 83 -5.73 -1.00 10.93
C THR A 83 -6.15 -2.36 10.41
N GLU A 84 -7.30 -2.84 10.87
CA GLU A 84 -7.94 -3.99 10.25
C GLU A 84 -8.53 -3.58 8.90
N PHE A 85 -8.20 -4.33 7.85
CA PHE A 85 -8.84 -4.19 6.56
C PHE A 85 -10.25 -4.79 6.63
N GLU A 86 -11.24 -4.01 6.23
CA GLU A 86 -12.65 -4.41 6.23
C GLU A 86 -13.19 -4.26 4.81
N TYR A 87 -13.82 -5.32 4.32
CA TYR A 87 -14.39 -5.38 2.99
C TYR A 87 -15.92 -5.26 3.06
N ASP A 88 -16.46 -4.40 2.21
CA ASP A 88 -17.87 -4.18 1.96
C ASP A 88 -18.07 -4.09 0.44
N SER A 89 -18.78 -5.05 -0.13
CA SER A 89 -18.98 -5.15 -1.59
C SER A 89 -19.82 -4.02 -2.18
N SER A 90 -20.46 -3.20 -1.35
CA SER A 90 -21.16 -1.99 -1.80
C SER A 90 -20.25 -0.78 -1.97
N LYS A 91 -18.97 -0.88 -1.55
CA LYS A 91 -18.01 0.20 -1.58
C LYS A 91 -16.99 0.06 -2.70
N THR A 92 -16.46 1.22 -3.08
CA THR A 92 -15.31 1.33 -3.98
C THR A 92 -14.05 1.52 -3.17
N TYR A 93 -12.99 0.81 -3.54
CA TYR A 93 -11.70 0.90 -2.89
C TYR A 93 -10.67 1.54 -3.80
N GLU A 94 -9.83 2.41 -3.22
CA GLU A 94 -8.71 3.04 -3.90
C GLU A 94 -7.43 2.76 -3.13
N PHE A 95 -6.38 2.35 -3.82
CA PHE A 95 -5.03 2.38 -3.28
C PHE A 95 -4.42 3.76 -3.54
N ARG A 96 -4.13 4.49 -2.48
CA ARG A 96 -3.64 5.87 -2.54
C ARG A 96 -2.13 5.90 -2.34
N ILE A 97 -1.46 6.61 -3.23
CA ILE A 97 -0.03 6.89 -3.20
C ILE A 97 0.13 8.39 -2.97
N ASN A 98 0.91 8.77 -1.96
CA ASN A 98 1.18 10.18 -1.66
C ASN A 98 2.65 10.39 -1.28
N GLU A 99 3.50 10.44 -2.29
CA GLU A 99 4.93 10.70 -2.13
C GLU A 99 5.26 12.19 -2.30
N PRO A 100 6.41 12.68 -1.78
CA PRO A 100 6.81 14.09 -1.94
C PRO A 100 6.92 14.56 -3.39
N PHE A 101 7.13 13.63 -4.33
CA PHE A 101 7.27 13.89 -5.77
C PHE A 101 5.97 13.71 -6.56
N GLY A 102 4.88 13.26 -5.93
CA GLY A 102 3.60 13.09 -6.61
C GLY A 102 2.61 12.23 -5.84
N SER A 103 1.34 12.37 -6.19
CA SER A 103 0.25 11.54 -5.67
C SER A 103 -0.59 10.94 -6.79
N PHE A 104 -1.12 9.74 -6.55
CA PHE A 104 -1.96 9.02 -7.48
C PHE A 104 -2.87 8.04 -6.73
N ASN A 105 -4.11 7.89 -7.20
CA ASN A 105 -5.04 6.90 -6.67
C ASN A 105 -5.27 5.83 -7.74
N VAL A 106 -5.10 4.57 -7.36
CA VAL A 106 -5.38 3.40 -8.19
C VAL A 106 -6.71 2.84 -7.74
N HIS A 107 -7.69 2.77 -8.65
CA HIS A 107 -8.93 2.04 -8.38
C HIS A 107 -8.63 0.55 -8.18
N LEU A 108 -9.22 -0.05 -7.15
CA LEU A 108 -9.07 -1.46 -6.84
C LEU A 108 -10.36 -2.20 -7.18
N ASP A 109 -10.27 -3.08 -8.17
CA ASP A 109 -11.33 -4.04 -8.49
C ASP A 109 -11.26 -5.18 -7.47
N LEU A 110 -12.14 -5.13 -6.45
CA LEU A 110 -12.27 -6.12 -5.38
C LEU A 110 -13.60 -6.88 -5.57
N GLU A 111 -13.66 -7.71 -6.62
CA GLU A 111 -14.79 -8.62 -6.93
C GLU A 111 -14.51 -10.05 -6.49
#